data_AF-N9WN65-F1
#
_entry.id   AF-N9WN65-F1
#
_cell.length_a   1.000
_cell.length_b   1.000
_cell.length_c   1.000
_cell.angle_alpha   90.00
_cell.angle_beta   90.00
_cell.angle_gamma   90.00
#
_symmetry.space_group_name_H-M   'P 1'
#
loop_
_entity.id
_entity.type
_entity.pdbx_description
1 polymer ?
#
loop_
_entity_poly.entity_id
_entity_poly.type
_entity_poly.pdbx_seq_one_letter_code
_entity_poly.pdbx_strand_id
1 'polypeptide(L)' 'MVEKTDKNILKMEECGCRRDIIDVYTKTDEKENKVGMIQTFDKYRQELQGEIDEDCKSIDNIDYLIYKIEKKK' A
#
# COMPACT_ATOMS: atom_id res chain seq x y z
N MET A 1 17.54 -1.85 28.28
CA MET A 1 16.74 -0.68 27.86
C MET A 1 15.66 -1.22 26.95
N VAL A 2 14.38 -1.04 27.28
CA VAL A 2 13.29 -1.52 26.42
C VAL A 2 13.32 -0.67 25.15
N GLU A 3 13.64 -1.28 24.02
CA GLU A 3 13.57 -0.65 22.71
C GLU A 3 12.16 -0.07 22.55
N LYS A 4 12.03 1.25 22.51
CA LYS A 4 10.79 1.88 22.08
C LYS A 4 10.64 1.55 20.60
N THR A 5 9.92 0.47 20.29
CA THR A 5 9.52 0.19 18.93
C THR A 5 8.77 1.41 18.40
N ASP A 6 9.22 1.95 17.26
CA ASP A 6 8.57 3.08 16.64
C ASP A 6 7.13 2.69 16.30
N LYS A 7 6.17 3.43 16.86
CA LYS A 7 4.74 3.18 16.64
C LYS A 7 4.37 3.27 15.15
N ASN A 8 5.12 4.03 14.36
CA ASN A 8 4.89 4.14 12.94
C ASN A 8 5.32 2.87 12.19
N ILE A 9 6.45 2.25 12.57
CA ILE A 9 6.91 0.97 11.99
C ILE A 9 5.87 -0.11 12.25
N LEU A 10 5.42 -0.25 13.51
CA LEU A 10 4.39 -1.23 13.88
C LEU A 10 3.12 -1.06 13.03
N LYS A 11 2.67 0.19 12.87
CA LYS A 11 1.49 0.48 12.05
C LYS A 11 1.71 0.14 10.58
N MET A 12 2.90 0.38 10.04
CA MET A 12 3.22 0.00 8.66
C MET A 12 3.22 -1.53 8.48
N GLU A 13 3.73 -2.28 9.45
CA GLU A 13 3.66 -3.75 9.46
C GLU A 13 2.21 -4.26 9.54
N GLU A 14 1.39 -3.69 10.45
CA GLU A 14 -0.03 -4.03 10.60
C GLU A 14 -0.84 -3.73 9.33
N CYS A 15 -0.51 -2.66 8.61
CA CYS A 15 -1.12 -2.33 7.32
C CYS A 15 -0.55 -3.14 6.14
N GLY A 16 0.39 -4.06 6.38
CA GLY A 16 0.98 -4.90 5.33
C GLY A 16 1.86 -4.14 4.34
N CYS A 17 2.43 -3.00 4.73
CA CYS A 17 3.38 -2.28 3.89
C CYS A 17 4.57 -3.19 3.52
N ARG A 18 5.08 -3.05 2.29
CA ARG A 18 6.25 -3.82 1.86
C ARG A 18 7.45 -3.56 2.77
N ARG A 19 8.23 -4.62 3.03
CA ARG A 19 9.35 -4.57 3.97
C ARG A 19 10.46 -3.61 3.52
N ASP A 20 10.70 -3.48 2.22
CA ASP A 20 11.65 -2.52 1.66
C ASP A 20 11.27 -1.06 1.98
N ILE A 21 9.98 -0.74 2.00
CA ILE A 21 9.45 0.58 2.34
C ILE A 21 9.59 0.86 3.84
N ILE A 22 9.34 -0.14 4.68
CA ILE A 22 9.56 -0.05 6.13
C ILE A 22 11.05 0.15 6.43
N ASP A 23 11.93 -0.59 5.74
CA ASP A 23 13.38 -0.47 5.87
C ASP A 23 13.88 0.94 5.50
N VAL A 24 13.28 1.54 4.46
CA VAL A 24 13.53 2.93 4.08
C VAL A 24 13.16 3.88 5.22
N TYR A 25 12.00 3.69 5.86
CA TYR A 25 11.56 4.50 7.02
C TYR A 25 12.47 4.35 8.24
N THR A 26 12.91 3.15 8.59
CA THR A 26 13.82 2.94 9.73
C THR A 26 15.15 3.66 9.60
N LYS A 27 15.61 3.90 8.36
CA LYS A 27 16.89 4.56 8.07
C LYS A 27 16.73 6.09 7.92
N THR A 28 15.54 6.64 8.22
CA THR A 28 15.25 8.08 8.06
C THR A 28 16.13 8.95 8.96
N ASP A 29 16.34 8.53 10.21
CA ASP A 29 17.10 9.32 11.19
C ASP A 29 18.61 9.38 10.85
N GLU A 30 19.11 8.48 9.99
CA GLU A 30 20.50 8.43 9.54
C GLU A 30 20.75 9.23 8.24
N LYS A 31 19.72 9.69 7.53
CA LYS A 31 19.85 10.29 6.19
C LYS A 31 19.29 11.73 6.15
N GLU A 32 20.13 12.69 5.78
CA GLU A 32 19.72 14.08 5.50
C GLU A 32 18.77 14.22 4.28
N ASN A 33 18.57 13.16 3.47
CA ASN A 33 17.82 13.23 2.22
C ASN A 33 16.31 12.96 2.38
N LYS A 34 15.61 13.87 3.07
CA LYS A 34 14.14 13.81 3.26
C LYS A 34 13.36 13.81 1.94
N VAL A 35 13.85 14.52 0.92
CA VAL A 35 13.15 14.67 -0.38
C VAL A 35 13.08 13.32 -1.11
N GLY A 36 14.19 12.59 -1.21
CA GLY A 36 14.21 11.29 -1.88
C GLY A 36 13.32 10.25 -1.19
N MET A 37 13.16 10.36 0.13
CA MET A 37 12.26 9.47 0.87
C MET A 37 10.81 9.75 0.56
N ILE A 38 10.39 11.03 0.58
CA ILE A 38 9.02 11.41 0.19
C ILE A 38 8.70 10.91 -1.21
N GLN A 39 9.63 11.05 -2.17
CA GLN A 39 9.45 10.54 -3.52
C GLN A 39 9.29 9.01 -3.57
N THR A 40 10.04 8.29 -2.72
CA THR A 40 9.93 6.82 -2.64
C THR A 40 8.56 6.40 -2.10
N PHE A 41 8.07 7.06 -1.04
CA PHE A 41 6.73 6.80 -0.50
C PHE A 41 5.61 7.17 -1.48
N ASP A 42 5.72 8.30 -2.19
CA ASP A 42 4.70 8.71 -3.15
C ASP A 42 4.64 7.74 -4.33
N LYS A 43 5.78 7.27 -4.82
CA LYS A 43 5.83 6.22 -5.85
C LYS A 43 5.16 4.94 -5.37
N TYR A 44 5.48 4.46 -4.16
CA TYR A 44 4.85 3.25 -3.63
C TYR A 44 3.33 3.43 -3.45
N ARG A 45 2.88 4.59 -2.99
CA ARG A 45 1.46 4.92 -2.92
C ARG A 45 0.78 4.86 -4.29
N GLN A 46 1.41 5.36 -5.35
CA GLN A 46 0.87 5.29 -6.71
C GLN A 46 0.79 3.85 -7.22
N GLU A 47 1.78 3.01 -6.91
CA GLU A 47 1.75 1.56 -7.22
C GLU A 47 0.54 0.89 -6.57
N LEU A 48 0.33 1.09 -5.26
CA LEU A 48 -0.83 0.55 -4.55
C LEU A 48 -2.16 1.05 -5.10
N GLN A 49 -2.25 2.33 -5.47
CA GLN A 49 -3.46 2.88 -6.08
C GLN A 49 -3.76 2.20 -7.42
N GLY A 50 -2.74 1.92 -8.23
CA GLY A 50 -2.89 1.20 -9.49
C GLY A 50 -3.45 -0.21 -9.29
N GLU A 51 -2.93 -0.95 -8.31
CA GLU A 51 -3.43 -2.28 -7.95
C GLU A 51 -4.90 -2.23 -7.52
N ILE A 52 -5.27 -1.27 -6.65
CA ILE A 52 -6.66 -1.06 -6.22
C ILE A 52 -7.58 -0.76 -7.41
N ASP A 53 -7.14 0.09 -8.34
CA ASP A 53 -7.93 0.47 -9.51
C ASP A 53 -8.16 -0.72 -10.45
N GLU A 54 -7.19 -1.62 -10.59
CA GLU A 54 -7.32 -2.86 -11.37
C GLU A 54 -8.27 -3.86 -10.70
N ASP A 55 -8.17 -4.02 -9.38
CA ASP A 55 -9.09 -4.85 -8.60
C ASP A 55 -10.52 -4.32 -8.69
N CYS A 56 -10.74 -3.01 -8.60
CA CYS A 56 -12.06 -2.39 -8.76
C CYS A 56 -12.67 -2.69 -10.14
N LYS A 57 -11.89 -2.56 -11.22
CA LYS A 57 -12.36 -2.92 -12.57
C LYS A 57 -12.74 -4.39 -12.69
N SER A 58 -11.99 -5.25 -12.00
CA SER A 58 -12.26 -6.69 -11.96
C SER A 58 -13.57 -6.98 -11.24
N ILE A 59 -13.84 -6.30 -10.13
CA ILE A 59 -15.12 -6.37 -9.40
C ILE A 59 -16.28 -5.92 -10.28
N ASP A 60 -16.17 -4.75 -10.92
CA ASP A 60 -17.22 -4.23 -11.82
C ASP A 60 -17.58 -5.23 -12.92
N ASN A 61 -16.57 -5.90 -13.50
CA ASN A 61 -16.79 -6.91 -14.51
C ASN A 61 -17.49 -8.16 -13.95
N ILE A 62 -17.14 -8.60 -12.74
CA ILE A 62 -17.81 -9.71 -12.07
C ILE A 62 -19.27 -9.37 -11.78
N ASP A 63 -19.56 -8.18 -11.24
CA ASP A 63 -20.91 -7.71 -10.97
C ASP A 63 -21.78 -7.70 -12.24
N TYR A 64 -21.20 -7.25 -13.36
CA TYR A 64 -21.87 -7.29 -14.65
C TYR A 64 -22.18 -8.72 -15.13
N LEU A 65 -21.27 -9.67 -14.91
CA LEU A 65 -21.48 -11.08 -15.24
C LEU A 65 -22.58 -11.70 -14.38
N ILE A 66 -22.64 -11.39 -13.07
CA ILE A 66 -23.71 -11.80 -12.17
C ILE A 66 -25.06 -11.29 -12.67
N TYR A 67 -25.18 -10.00 -12.95
CA TYR A 67 -26.40 -9.38 -13.47
C TYR A 67 -26.90 -10.09 -14.76
N LYS A 68 -25.98 -10.40 -15.68
CA LYS A 68 -26.30 -11.12 -16.92
C LYS A 68 -26.86 -12.52 -16.67
N ILE A 69 -26.34 -13.24 -15.68
CA ILE A 69 -26.81 -14.58 -15.32
C ILE A 69 -28.21 -14.50 -14.71
N GLU A 70 -28.43 -13.54 -13.80
CA GLU A 70 -29.72 -13.35 -13.15
C GLU A 70 -30.83 -12.98 -14.14
N LYS A 71 -30.55 -12.13 -15.12
CA LYS A 71 -31.50 -11.71 -16.16
C LYS A 71 -31.86 -12.77 -17.20
N LYS A 72 -31.10 -13.86 -17.27
CA LYS A 72 -31.36 -14.99 -18.18
C LYS A 72 -32.30 -16.04 -17.57
N LYS A 73 -32.67 -15.91 -16.30
CA LYS A 73 -33.74 -16.67 -15.65
C LYS A 73 -35.09 -15.98 -15.85
#